data_AF-A0A2D6DQ43-F1
#
_entry.id   AF-A0A2D6DQ43-F1
#
_cell.length_a   1.000
_cell.length_b   1.000
_cell.length_c   1.000
_cell.angle_alpha   90.00
_cell.angle_beta   90.00
_cell.angle_gamma   90.00
#
_symmetry.space_group_name_H-M   'P 1'
#
loop_
_entity.id
_entity.type
_entity.pdbx_description
1 polymer ?
#
loop_
_entity_poly.entity_id
_entity_poly.type
_entity_poly.pdbx_seq_one_letter_code
_entity_poly.pdbx_strand_id
1 'polypeptide(L)'
;MNKMTNVLVLNVGAPPGRNVARALIERKNIKVIVADADPLVPILYNTSEINGSYVLPRAETAEYIKALSAIVIKEKIKVIIPCIEDEILALSKYKDYFSKMSVAVLCAEYEKVIKIVDKKIITDIAAKKDIPVPRTYILKDFVGEKIKMSFPLIVKPRIGHGAKETFIVKDRKNFEFMHHQLSEDANNYIIQQYIPGDVGSIFLCGLLYGRDGGIRAEFMSRSIKTLYSFGGPAVSGETIKGFSRLKGYSRKIIDAVGNWHGPVGIEYKISSEDGTPYLLDANPRFWGYGLLAVKSGIDFPYISVMDAVGQSYKAISEDSDELVLLREHTDTVIPKSAIKKQYENKTILVFEIHSKSKKNFENIKKLREVKGVDRIVITGKQEVLKPFLKYYKDEKLFCYTKQVLAEYENLYEIGTYNLAGVLVYLEETEKDVKINVIRRELKAFLENERKVERVNKNEFFIVTKKYLKRCVQKNRNIDDEQSY
;
A
#
# COMPACT_ATOMS: atom_id res chain seq x y z
N MET A 1 -21.57 -5.48 -24.50
CA MET A 1 -21.30 -4.84 -23.19
C MET A 1 -20.11 -5.54 -22.57
N ASN A 2 -19.11 -4.78 -22.10
CA ASN A 2 -17.91 -5.32 -21.45
C ASN A 2 -18.28 -6.03 -20.13
N LYS A 3 -17.62 -7.16 -19.84
CA LYS A 3 -17.87 -7.95 -18.62
C LYS A 3 -17.46 -7.14 -17.39
N MET A 4 -18.26 -7.24 -16.32
CA MET A 4 -17.98 -6.59 -15.04
C MET A 4 -16.58 -6.99 -14.52
N THR A 5 -15.76 -6.01 -14.16
CA THR A 5 -14.38 -6.21 -13.69
C THR A 5 -14.19 -5.62 -12.29
N ASN A 6 -13.72 -6.43 -11.34
CA ASN A 6 -13.45 -5.99 -9.98
C ASN A 6 -12.02 -5.44 -9.90
N VAL A 7 -11.89 -4.17 -9.53
CA VAL A 7 -10.63 -3.43 -9.52
C VAL A 7 -10.33 -2.97 -8.11
N LEU A 8 -9.13 -3.24 -7.61
CA LEU A 8 -8.62 -2.74 -6.34
C LEU A 8 -7.71 -1.55 -6.60
N VAL A 9 -8.11 -0.36 -6.15
CA VAL A 9 -7.30 0.87 -6.22
C VAL A 9 -6.65 1.11 -4.88
N LEU A 10 -5.33 1.22 -4.87
CA LEU A 10 -4.53 1.39 -3.66
C LEU A 10 -4.17 2.87 -3.44
N ASN A 11 -3.74 3.20 -2.22
CA ASN A 11 -3.34 4.55 -1.78
C ASN A 11 -4.31 5.68 -2.16
N VAL A 12 -5.60 5.47 -1.91
CA VAL A 12 -6.67 6.42 -2.31
C VAL A 12 -6.70 7.71 -1.49
N GLY A 13 -5.89 7.81 -0.43
CA GLY A 13 -5.62 9.03 0.30
C GLY A 13 -4.78 10.01 -0.51
N ALA A 14 -3.81 9.50 -1.29
CA ALA A 14 -2.96 10.31 -2.14
C ALA A 14 -3.70 10.78 -3.41
N PRO A 15 -3.30 11.94 -3.97
CA PRO A 15 -3.85 12.46 -5.22
C PRO A 15 -4.00 11.45 -6.36
N PRO A 16 -2.99 10.61 -6.69
CA PRO A 16 -3.11 9.68 -7.81
C PRO A 16 -4.20 8.63 -7.59
N GLY A 17 -4.18 7.95 -6.43
CA GLY A 17 -5.14 6.89 -6.13
C GLY A 17 -6.57 7.41 -6.03
N ARG A 18 -6.77 8.58 -5.42
CA ARG A 18 -8.08 9.25 -5.37
C ARG A 18 -8.63 9.54 -6.76
N ASN A 19 -7.80 10.07 -7.65
CA ASN A 19 -8.20 10.41 -9.01
C ASN A 19 -8.55 9.15 -9.83
N VAL A 20 -7.74 8.10 -9.71
CA VAL A 20 -8.01 6.80 -10.34
C VAL A 20 -9.34 6.22 -9.86
N ALA A 21 -9.58 6.20 -8.56
CA ALA A 21 -10.83 5.69 -7.99
C ALA A 21 -12.04 6.48 -8.52
N ARG A 22 -11.99 7.82 -8.47
CA ARG A 22 -13.07 8.69 -8.99
C ARG A 22 -13.36 8.44 -10.47
N ALA A 23 -12.33 8.32 -11.30
CA ALA A 23 -12.52 8.05 -12.72
C ALA A 23 -13.18 6.68 -12.98
N LEU A 24 -12.79 5.65 -12.23
CA LEU A 24 -13.32 4.30 -12.40
C LEU A 24 -14.73 4.12 -11.83
N ILE A 25 -15.12 4.88 -10.79
CA ILE A 25 -16.49 4.87 -10.23
C ILE A 25 -17.52 5.28 -11.30
N GLU A 26 -17.16 6.19 -12.21
CA GLU A 26 -18.03 6.62 -13.32
C GLU A 26 -18.28 5.50 -14.36
N ARG A 27 -17.58 4.35 -14.28
CA ARG A 27 -17.62 3.28 -15.28
C ARG A 27 -18.53 2.12 -14.84
N LYS A 28 -19.68 1.98 -15.52
CA LYS A 28 -20.72 0.97 -15.24
C LYS A 28 -20.25 -0.50 -15.27
N ASN A 29 -19.16 -0.81 -15.97
CA ASN A 29 -18.62 -2.18 -16.07
C ASN A 29 -17.44 -2.43 -15.10
N ILE A 30 -17.18 -1.53 -14.16
CA ILE A 30 -16.13 -1.65 -13.16
C ILE A 30 -16.76 -1.68 -11.77
N LYS A 31 -16.32 -2.62 -10.92
CA LYS A 31 -16.53 -2.56 -9.48
C LYS A 31 -15.28 -2.05 -8.81
N VAL A 32 -15.39 -0.94 -8.09
CA VAL A 32 -14.25 -0.26 -7.46
C VAL A 32 -14.18 -0.66 -6.00
N ILE A 33 -13.11 -1.36 -5.65
CA ILE A 33 -12.69 -1.62 -4.28
C ILE A 33 -11.51 -0.69 -4.01
N VAL A 34 -11.47 -0.04 -2.86
CA VAL A 34 -10.39 0.88 -2.49
C VAL A 34 -9.63 0.40 -1.26
N ALA A 35 -8.35 0.74 -1.16
CA ALA A 35 -7.60 0.52 0.07
C ALA A 35 -6.59 1.64 0.33
N ASP A 36 -6.31 1.87 1.61
CA ASP A 36 -5.26 2.78 2.07
C ASP A 36 -4.62 2.24 3.35
N ALA A 37 -3.42 2.71 3.70
CA ALA A 37 -2.81 2.40 4.99
C ALA A 37 -3.33 3.30 6.12
N ASP A 38 -3.81 4.50 5.78
CA ASP A 38 -4.40 5.43 6.73
C ASP A 38 -5.93 5.20 6.86
N PRO A 39 -6.43 4.80 8.05
CA PRO A 39 -7.85 4.59 8.26
C PRO A 39 -8.67 5.88 8.20
N LEU A 40 -8.05 7.07 8.20
CA LEU A 40 -8.75 8.35 8.21
C LEU A 40 -8.99 8.92 6.81
N VAL A 41 -8.71 8.15 5.75
CA VAL A 41 -8.98 8.58 4.38
C VAL A 41 -10.49 8.59 4.09
N PRO A 42 -11.08 9.75 3.73
CA PRO A 42 -12.54 9.88 3.57
C PRO A 42 -13.18 8.92 2.57
N ILE A 43 -12.52 8.67 1.42
CA ILE A 43 -13.09 7.81 0.37
C ILE A 43 -13.33 6.37 0.85
N LEU A 44 -12.66 5.92 1.91
CA LEU A 44 -12.91 4.59 2.50
C LEU A 44 -14.34 4.46 3.06
N TYR A 45 -15.02 5.58 3.31
CA TYR A 45 -16.34 5.65 3.94
C TYR A 45 -17.45 6.09 2.99
N ASN A 46 -17.12 6.41 1.72
CA ASN A 46 -18.09 6.83 0.70
C ASN A 46 -18.79 5.62 0.07
N THR A 47 -19.55 4.87 0.87
CA THR A 47 -20.17 3.58 0.48
C THR A 47 -21.25 3.70 -0.59
N SER A 48 -21.71 4.91 -0.93
CA SER A 48 -22.63 5.15 -2.05
C SER A 48 -21.97 4.98 -3.42
N GLU A 49 -20.65 5.18 -3.52
CA GLU A 49 -19.95 5.21 -4.80
C GLU A 49 -18.99 4.03 -5.00
N ILE A 50 -18.43 3.50 -3.91
CA ILE A 50 -17.50 2.37 -3.95
C ILE A 50 -18.19 1.04 -3.61
N ASN A 51 -17.61 -0.07 -4.07
CA ASN A 51 -18.13 -1.41 -3.81
C ASN A 51 -17.46 -2.12 -2.62
N GLY A 52 -16.36 -1.58 -2.10
CA GLY A 52 -15.68 -2.10 -0.92
C GLY A 52 -14.48 -1.23 -0.53
N SER A 53 -14.10 -1.28 0.75
CA SER A 53 -12.97 -0.50 1.27
C SER A 53 -12.24 -1.20 2.40
N TYR A 54 -10.91 -1.09 2.38
CA TYR A 54 -10.00 -1.78 3.29
C TYR A 54 -8.91 -0.86 3.83
N VAL A 55 -8.47 -1.11 5.06
CA VAL A 55 -7.23 -0.54 5.59
C VAL A 55 -6.16 -1.62 5.49
N LEU A 56 -4.99 -1.30 4.95
CA LEU A 56 -3.89 -2.24 4.74
C LEU A 56 -2.69 -1.90 5.64
N PRO A 57 -1.78 -2.86 5.90
CA PRO A 57 -0.43 -2.54 6.35
C PRO A 57 0.28 -1.64 5.34
N ARG A 58 1.38 -0.98 5.73
CA ARG A 58 2.19 -0.22 4.76
C ARG A 58 2.94 -1.17 3.82
N ALA A 59 3.24 -0.71 2.60
CA ALA A 59 3.78 -1.54 1.52
C ALA A 59 5.15 -2.17 1.84
N GLU A 60 5.90 -1.56 2.75
CA GLU A 60 7.24 -1.99 3.18
C GLU A 60 7.19 -3.12 4.22
N THR A 61 6.01 -3.42 4.76
CA THR A 61 5.83 -4.45 5.79
C THR A 61 5.69 -5.84 5.19
N ALA A 62 6.14 -6.87 5.92
CA ALA A 62 6.06 -8.26 5.47
C ALA A 62 4.61 -8.75 5.32
N GLU A 63 3.69 -8.15 6.08
CA GLU A 63 2.27 -8.51 6.14
C GLU A 63 1.47 -7.98 4.94
N TYR A 64 2.00 -6.98 4.21
CA TYR A 64 1.29 -6.28 3.14
C TYR A 64 0.75 -7.22 2.06
N ILE A 65 1.62 -8.06 1.49
CA ILE A 65 1.25 -8.97 0.40
C ILE A 65 0.23 -10.02 0.86
N LYS A 66 0.32 -10.47 2.12
CA LYS A 66 -0.63 -11.41 2.72
C LYS A 66 -2.01 -10.77 2.88
N ALA A 67 -2.07 -9.57 3.45
CA ALA A 67 -3.33 -8.83 3.60
C ALA A 67 -3.97 -8.53 2.24
N LEU A 68 -3.16 -8.10 1.26
CA LEU A 68 -3.61 -7.84 -0.11
C LEU A 68 -4.16 -9.11 -0.77
N SER A 69 -3.48 -10.25 -0.64
CA SER A 69 -3.94 -11.55 -1.17
C SER A 69 -5.32 -11.96 -0.61
N ALA A 70 -5.54 -11.72 0.69
CA ALA A 70 -6.83 -12.00 1.32
C ALA A 70 -7.97 -11.17 0.71
N ILE A 71 -7.71 -9.89 0.42
CA ILE A 71 -8.67 -9.01 -0.27
C ILE A 71 -8.91 -9.50 -1.71
N VAL A 72 -7.84 -9.84 -2.44
CA VAL A 72 -7.95 -10.35 -3.82
C VAL A 72 -8.89 -11.56 -3.89
N ILE A 73 -8.73 -12.51 -2.98
CA ILE A 73 -9.56 -13.73 -2.94
C ILE A 73 -11.00 -13.38 -2.53
N LYS A 74 -11.18 -12.59 -1.46
CA LYS A 74 -12.50 -12.24 -0.93
C LYS A 74 -13.33 -11.47 -1.96
N GLU A 75 -12.75 -10.44 -2.56
CA GLU A 75 -13.42 -9.52 -3.48
C GLU A 75 -13.34 -9.98 -4.94
N LYS A 76 -12.70 -11.13 -5.21
CA LYS A 76 -12.52 -11.67 -6.56
C LYS A 76 -11.88 -10.63 -7.51
N ILE A 77 -10.87 -9.93 -7.01
CA ILE A 77 -10.18 -8.86 -7.75
C ILE A 77 -9.60 -9.42 -9.05
N LYS A 78 -9.62 -8.60 -10.10
CA LYS A 78 -9.03 -8.90 -11.41
C LYS A 78 -7.90 -7.97 -11.78
N VAL A 79 -7.93 -6.74 -11.27
CA VAL A 79 -6.89 -5.74 -11.50
C VAL A 79 -6.55 -5.05 -10.19
N ILE A 80 -5.26 -4.94 -9.86
CA ILE A 80 -4.74 -4.14 -8.75
C ILE A 80 -4.04 -2.90 -9.34
N ILE A 81 -4.38 -1.72 -8.83
CA ILE A 81 -3.81 -0.45 -9.25
C ILE A 81 -3.02 0.18 -8.08
N PRO A 82 -1.70 -0.07 -8.00
CA PRO A 82 -0.81 0.69 -7.13
C PRO A 82 -0.70 2.15 -7.56
N CYS A 83 -0.69 3.07 -6.58
CA CYS A 83 -0.78 4.50 -6.88
C CYS A 83 0.35 5.36 -6.29
N ILE A 84 1.27 4.75 -5.54
CA ILE A 84 2.50 5.38 -5.04
C ILE A 84 3.72 4.48 -5.25
N GLU A 85 4.90 5.08 -5.23
CA GLU A 85 6.19 4.43 -5.47
C GLU A 85 6.42 3.19 -4.58
N ASP A 86 6.11 3.27 -3.29
CA ASP A 86 6.36 2.18 -2.33
C ASP A 86 5.52 0.93 -2.68
N GLU A 87 4.26 1.13 -3.07
CA GLU A 87 3.38 0.05 -3.54
C GLU A 87 3.84 -0.51 -4.88
N ILE A 88 4.27 0.34 -5.81
CA ILE A 88 4.79 -0.09 -7.10
C ILE A 88 6.05 -0.94 -6.91
N LEU A 89 6.99 -0.51 -6.07
CA LEU A 89 8.22 -1.24 -5.75
C LEU A 89 7.93 -2.56 -5.04
N ALA A 90 6.98 -2.59 -4.10
CA ALA A 90 6.56 -3.81 -3.45
C ALA A 90 5.92 -4.78 -4.45
N LEU A 91 4.90 -4.34 -5.20
CA LEU A 91 4.09 -5.22 -6.04
C LEU A 91 4.75 -5.64 -7.34
N SER A 92 5.67 -4.84 -7.89
CA SER A 92 6.45 -5.22 -9.07
C SER A 92 7.28 -6.51 -8.85
N LYS A 93 7.66 -6.80 -7.59
CA LYS A 93 8.33 -8.07 -7.20
C LYS A 93 7.39 -9.27 -7.13
N TYR A 94 6.08 -9.03 -7.02
CA TYR A 94 5.05 -10.07 -6.84
C TYR A 94 4.08 -10.16 -8.03
N LYS A 95 4.39 -9.56 -9.18
CA LYS A 95 3.55 -9.62 -10.39
C LYS A 95 3.21 -11.06 -10.77
N ASP A 96 4.20 -11.95 -10.80
CA ASP A 96 3.99 -13.35 -11.18
C ASP A 96 3.11 -14.11 -10.18
N TYR A 97 3.24 -13.78 -8.89
CA TYR A 97 2.40 -14.35 -7.83
C TYR A 97 0.92 -14.01 -8.05
N PHE A 98 0.59 -12.73 -8.31
CA PHE A 98 -0.78 -12.33 -8.61
C PHE A 98 -1.27 -12.81 -9.98
N SER A 99 -0.37 -12.88 -10.97
CA SER A 99 -0.68 -13.44 -12.29
C SER A 99 -1.15 -14.90 -12.20
N LYS A 100 -0.51 -15.72 -11.36
CA LYS A 100 -0.95 -17.11 -11.08
C LYS A 100 -2.36 -17.18 -10.46
N MET A 101 -2.81 -16.12 -9.81
CA MET A 101 -4.19 -15.97 -9.31
C MET A 101 -5.15 -15.39 -10.36
N SER A 102 -4.71 -15.23 -11.62
CA SER A 102 -5.43 -14.54 -12.69
C SER A 102 -5.80 -13.10 -12.32
N VAL A 103 -4.87 -12.39 -11.68
CA VAL A 103 -4.98 -10.99 -11.26
C VAL A 103 -3.85 -10.19 -11.92
N ALA A 104 -4.21 -9.14 -12.65
CA ALA A 104 -3.25 -8.23 -13.23
C ALA A 104 -2.85 -7.16 -12.21
N VAL A 105 -1.55 -6.89 -12.08
CA VAL A 105 -1.04 -5.73 -11.34
C VAL A 105 -0.60 -4.68 -12.36
N LEU A 106 -1.16 -3.47 -12.27
CA LEU A 106 -0.85 -2.37 -13.19
C LEU A 106 0.47 -1.69 -12.85
N CYS A 107 1.57 -2.40 -13.03
CA CYS A 107 2.92 -1.83 -12.99
C CYS A 107 3.86 -2.62 -13.91
N ALA A 108 4.98 -2.01 -14.28
CA ALA A 108 6.06 -2.71 -14.96
C ALA A 108 6.80 -3.68 -14.01
N GLU A 109 7.67 -4.52 -14.56
CA GLU A 109 8.55 -5.42 -13.82
C GLU A 109 9.53 -4.63 -12.93
N TYR A 110 9.97 -5.24 -11.82
CA TYR A 110 10.79 -4.58 -10.80
C TYR A 110 12.06 -3.94 -11.38
N GLU A 111 12.75 -4.64 -12.29
CA GLU A 111 13.98 -4.19 -12.94
C GLU A 111 13.78 -2.95 -13.82
N LYS A 112 12.56 -2.73 -14.30
CA LYS A 112 12.19 -1.53 -15.08
C LYS A 112 11.71 -0.41 -14.16
N VAL A 113 10.85 -0.75 -13.19
CA VAL A 113 10.36 0.18 -12.17
C VAL A 113 11.52 0.88 -11.47
N ILE A 114 12.52 0.12 -11.00
CA ILE A 114 13.63 0.70 -10.25
C ILE A 114 14.43 1.71 -11.09
N LYS A 115 14.54 1.51 -12.41
CA LYS A 115 15.21 2.46 -13.31
C LYS A 115 14.47 3.79 -13.45
N ILE A 116 13.15 3.81 -13.24
CA ILE A 116 12.32 5.01 -13.29
C ILE A 116 12.28 5.71 -11.93
N VAL A 117 12.02 4.95 -10.85
CA VAL A 117 11.83 5.51 -9.50
C VAL A 117 13.12 6.11 -8.95
N ASP A 118 14.25 5.51 -9.29
CA ASP A 118 15.57 5.96 -8.87
C ASP A 118 15.99 7.19 -9.68
N LYS A 119 15.94 8.35 -9.02
CA LYS A 119 16.24 9.65 -9.62
C LYS A 119 17.64 9.75 -10.21
N LYS A 120 18.62 9.01 -9.68
CA LYS A 120 19.97 9.00 -10.27
C LYS A 120 19.99 8.16 -11.54
N ILE A 121 19.41 6.97 -11.51
CA ILE A 121 19.41 6.06 -12.67
C ILE A 121 18.64 6.67 -13.83
N ILE A 122 17.45 7.23 -13.61
CA ILE A 122 16.65 7.80 -14.70
C ILE A 122 17.32 9.03 -15.32
N THR A 123 17.97 9.84 -14.49
CA THR A 123 18.77 10.99 -14.94
C THR A 123 19.93 10.54 -15.83
N ASP A 124 20.64 9.48 -15.45
CA ASP A 124 21.73 8.92 -16.25
C ASP A 124 21.25 8.32 -17.58
N ILE A 125 20.09 7.64 -17.56
CA ILE A 125 19.47 7.10 -18.77
C ILE A 125 19.11 8.25 -19.74
N ALA A 126 18.48 9.30 -19.23
CA ALA A 126 18.10 10.46 -20.04
C ALA A 126 19.34 11.20 -20.60
N ALA A 127 20.37 11.41 -19.78
CA ALA A 127 21.62 12.04 -20.21
C ALA A 127 22.29 11.27 -21.37
N LYS A 128 22.32 9.93 -21.30
CA LYS A 128 22.85 9.06 -22.37
C LYS A 128 22.04 9.11 -23.67
N LYS A 129 20.86 9.73 -23.66
CA LYS A 129 19.97 9.91 -24.83
C LYS A 129 19.91 11.37 -25.28
N ASP A 130 20.87 12.19 -24.85
CA ASP A 130 20.98 13.61 -25.17
C ASP A 130 19.75 14.41 -24.74
N ILE A 131 19.07 13.96 -23.68
CA ILE A 131 17.96 14.68 -23.07
C ILE A 131 18.52 15.58 -21.98
N PRO A 132 18.15 16.88 -21.95
CA PRO A 132 18.63 17.79 -20.91
C PRO A 132 18.24 17.30 -19.52
N VAL A 133 19.23 17.20 -18.64
CA VAL A 133 19.07 16.86 -17.23
C VAL A 133 19.88 17.80 -16.36
N PRO A 134 19.43 18.12 -15.14
CA PRO A 134 20.26 18.84 -14.19
C PRO A 134 21.49 18.00 -13.84
N ARG A 135 22.64 18.65 -13.64
CA ARG A 135 23.82 17.95 -13.08
C ARG A 135 23.44 17.31 -11.76
N THR A 136 23.63 15.99 -11.65
CA THR A 136 23.12 15.18 -10.55
C THR A 136 24.16 14.18 -10.09
N TYR A 137 24.40 14.11 -8.77
CA TYR A 137 25.33 13.20 -8.13
C TYR A 137 24.66 12.49 -6.96
N ILE A 138 25.16 11.32 -6.58
CA ILE A 138 24.83 10.73 -5.28
C ILE A 138 25.47 11.63 -4.22
N LEU A 139 24.74 11.93 -3.13
CA LEU A 139 25.19 12.90 -2.13
C LEU A 139 26.54 12.46 -1.52
N LYS A 140 26.71 11.16 -1.25
CA LYS A 140 27.98 10.59 -0.77
C LYS A 140 29.18 10.90 -1.67
N ASP A 141 28.97 10.94 -2.98
CA ASP A 141 30.04 11.17 -3.96
C ASP A 141 30.34 12.67 -4.15
N PHE A 142 29.50 13.55 -3.58
CA PHE A 142 29.67 14.99 -3.67
C PHE A 142 30.65 15.50 -2.61
N VAL A 143 31.94 15.24 -2.84
CA VAL A 143 33.02 15.60 -1.92
C VAL A 143 33.75 16.86 -2.38
N GLY A 144 33.42 18.01 -1.79
CA GLY A 144 34.21 19.24 -1.85
C GLY A 144 34.41 19.86 -3.25
N GLU A 145 35.45 20.69 -3.40
CA GLU A 145 35.73 21.60 -4.53
C GLU A 145 35.90 20.92 -5.92
N LYS A 146 35.89 19.58 -5.98
CA LYS A 146 36.10 18.83 -7.23
C LYS A 146 34.89 18.88 -8.18
N ILE A 147 33.69 19.10 -7.66
CA ILE A 147 32.46 19.16 -8.48
C ILE A 147 31.96 20.60 -8.53
N LYS A 148 32.13 21.23 -9.70
CA LYS A 148 31.69 22.62 -9.93
C LYS A 148 30.17 22.66 -10.16
N MET A 149 29.42 22.95 -9.10
CA MET A 149 28.03 23.36 -9.17
C MET A 149 27.81 24.62 -8.34
N SER A 150 27.10 25.59 -8.92
CA SER A 150 26.76 26.84 -8.25
C SER A 150 25.50 26.66 -7.43
N PHE A 151 25.45 27.31 -6.27
CA PHE A 151 24.24 27.40 -5.47
C PHE A 151 23.19 28.31 -6.14
N PRO A 152 21.88 28.11 -5.88
CA PRO A 152 21.32 27.08 -5.01
C PRO A 152 21.39 25.66 -5.60
N LEU A 153 21.36 24.64 -4.74
CA LEU A 153 21.32 23.22 -5.08
C LEU A 153 20.06 22.57 -4.52
N ILE A 154 19.69 21.41 -5.06
CA ILE A 154 18.63 20.55 -4.51
C ILE A 154 19.26 19.32 -3.89
N VAL A 155 18.91 19.01 -2.65
CA VAL A 155 19.17 17.71 -2.03
C VAL A 155 17.83 17.01 -1.82
N LYS A 156 17.69 15.78 -2.31
CA LYS A 156 16.45 15.00 -2.21
C LYS A 156 16.73 13.49 -2.14
N PRO A 157 15.81 12.67 -1.60
CA PRO A 157 15.94 11.23 -1.65
C PRO A 157 16.09 10.73 -3.08
N ARG A 158 16.92 9.71 -3.25
CA ARG A 158 17.14 9.01 -4.52
C ARG A 158 15.88 8.26 -4.97
N ILE A 159 15.16 7.68 -4.00
CA ILE A 159 13.86 7.04 -4.16
C ILE A 159 12.90 7.76 -3.23
N GLY A 160 11.74 8.18 -3.74
CA GLY A 160 10.74 8.90 -2.95
C GLY A 160 9.76 9.67 -3.82
N HIS A 161 8.79 10.31 -3.19
CA HIS A 161 7.66 10.96 -3.86
C HIS A 161 7.16 12.21 -3.11
N GLY A 162 6.41 13.05 -3.81
CA GLY A 162 5.70 14.19 -3.18
C GLY A 162 6.61 15.26 -2.57
N ALA A 163 7.85 15.40 -3.04
CA ALA A 163 8.85 16.32 -2.51
C ALA A 163 9.14 16.17 -1.00
N LYS A 164 8.84 14.99 -0.42
CA LYS A 164 9.26 14.64 0.95
C LYS A 164 10.78 14.71 1.02
N GLU A 165 11.29 15.31 2.10
CA GLU A 165 12.74 15.44 2.36
C GLU A 165 13.52 16.10 1.21
N THR A 166 12.85 16.99 0.46
CA THR A 166 13.49 17.78 -0.60
C THR A 166 13.85 19.16 -0.07
N PHE A 167 15.11 19.53 -0.21
CA PHE A 167 15.67 20.74 0.35
C PHE A 167 16.33 21.60 -0.71
N ILE A 168 16.10 22.91 -0.67
CA ILE A 168 16.84 23.89 -1.44
C ILE A 168 18.00 24.40 -0.58
N VAL A 169 19.21 24.05 -0.99
CA VAL A 169 20.44 24.43 -0.34
C VAL A 169 20.96 25.70 -0.98
N LYS A 170 20.87 26.83 -0.28
CA LYS A 170 21.13 28.16 -0.85
C LYS A 170 22.61 28.56 -0.90
N ASP A 171 23.43 27.94 -0.07
CA ASP A 171 24.84 28.27 0.07
C ASP A 171 25.63 27.08 0.65
N ARG A 172 26.95 27.26 0.73
CA ARG A 172 27.89 26.25 1.21
C ARG A 172 27.66 25.88 2.68
N LYS A 173 27.28 26.83 3.53
CA LYS A 173 27.07 26.58 4.96
C LYS A 173 25.86 25.68 5.17
N ASN A 174 24.75 25.97 4.47
CA ASN A 174 23.56 25.12 4.49
C ASN A 174 23.85 23.72 3.93
N PHE A 175 24.70 23.62 2.91
CA PHE A 175 25.13 22.33 2.37
C PHE A 175 25.88 21.51 3.41
N GLU A 176 26.88 22.07 4.06
CA GLU A 176 27.71 21.36 5.05
C GLU A 176 26.88 20.86 6.23
N PHE A 177 25.96 21.70 6.73
CA PHE A 177 25.03 21.30 7.77
C PHE A 177 24.17 20.10 7.33
N MET A 178 23.54 20.20 6.17
CA MET A 178 22.71 19.12 5.64
C MET A 178 23.48 17.84 5.35
N HIS A 179 24.66 17.95 4.75
CA HIS A 179 25.52 16.81 4.44
C HIS A 179 25.94 16.08 5.72
N HIS A 180 26.22 16.82 6.80
CA HIS A 180 26.48 16.22 8.11
C HIS A 180 25.25 15.47 8.64
N GLN A 181 24.06 16.08 8.60
CA GLN A 181 22.81 15.45 9.06
C GLN A 181 22.46 14.17 8.29
N LEU A 182 22.75 14.14 6.99
CA LEU A 182 22.44 13.01 6.11
C LEU A 182 23.62 12.06 5.89
N SER A 183 24.73 12.21 6.62
CA SER A 183 25.99 11.53 6.33
C SER A 183 25.88 10.00 6.35
N GLU A 184 25.14 9.44 7.31
CA GLU A 184 24.89 7.99 7.42
C GLU A 184 24.05 7.46 6.24
N ASP A 185 23.15 8.28 5.72
CA ASP A 185 22.21 7.96 4.63
C ASP A 185 22.61 8.57 3.27
N ALA A 186 23.81 9.12 3.13
CA ALA A 186 24.18 9.92 1.96
C ALA A 186 24.12 9.15 0.62
N ASN A 187 24.13 7.82 0.66
CA ASN A 187 23.91 6.97 -0.52
C ASN A 187 22.46 6.95 -1.02
N ASN A 188 21.51 7.24 -0.13
CA ASN A 188 20.07 7.26 -0.40
C ASN A 188 19.59 8.64 -0.84
N TYR A 189 20.49 9.62 -0.95
CA TYR A 189 20.21 10.98 -1.37
C TYR A 189 20.98 11.34 -2.63
N ILE A 190 20.41 12.24 -3.42
CA ILE A 190 21.09 12.89 -4.53
C ILE A 190 21.23 14.38 -4.25
N ILE A 191 22.27 14.97 -4.83
CA ILE A 191 22.45 16.41 -4.96
C ILE A 191 22.40 16.80 -6.43
N GLN A 192 21.63 17.84 -6.73
CA GLN A 192 21.21 18.17 -8.07
C GLN A 192 21.26 19.69 -8.30
N GLN A 193 21.63 20.09 -9.52
CA GLN A 193 21.58 21.48 -9.96
C GLN A 193 20.17 22.03 -9.79
N TYR A 194 20.04 23.20 -9.18
CA TYR A 194 18.76 23.90 -9.15
C TYR A 194 18.43 24.41 -10.55
N ILE A 195 17.22 24.11 -11.03
CA ILE A 195 16.70 24.64 -12.28
C ILE A 195 15.77 25.82 -11.95
N PRO A 196 16.09 27.04 -12.41
CA PRO A 196 15.32 28.23 -12.10
C PRO A 196 13.97 28.22 -12.83
N GLY A 197 12.98 28.88 -12.23
CA GLY A 197 11.59 28.90 -12.70
C GLY A 197 10.61 28.67 -11.56
N ASP A 198 9.38 29.16 -11.73
CA ASP A 198 8.29 29.01 -10.78
C ASP A 198 7.56 27.66 -10.97
N VAL A 199 6.46 27.45 -10.25
CA VAL A 199 5.61 26.25 -10.41
C VAL A 199 5.01 26.17 -11.83
N GLY A 200 4.74 27.31 -12.45
CA GLY A 200 4.26 27.44 -13.83
C GLY A 200 5.22 26.90 -14.88
N SER A 201 6.49 26.72 -14.51
CA SER A 201 7.50 26.12 -15.38
C SER A 201 7.58 24.58 -15.30
N ILE A 202 6.73 23.93 -14.51
CA ILE A 202 6.69 22.46 -14.35
C ILE A 202 5.67 21.85 -15.32
N PHE A 203 6.15 20.97 -16.17
CA PHE A 203 5.40 20.29 -17.21
C PHE A 203 5.42 18.80 -16.95
N LEU A 204 4.28 18.14 -17.16
CA LEU A 204 4.15 16.70 -17.02
C LEU A 204 3.71 16.10 -18.35
N CYS A 205 4.44 15.08 -18.79
CA CYS A 205 4.07 14.19 -19.88
C CYS A 205 3.60 12.85 -19.30
N GLY A 206 2.32 12.55 -19.49
CA GLY A 206 1.72 11.28 -19.12
C GLY A 206 1.71 10.33 -20.31
N LEU A 207 2.25 9.12 -20.16
CA LEU A 207 2.25 8.08 -21.17
C LEU A 207 1.59 6.81 -20.64
N LEU A 208 0.90 6.08 -21.51
CA LEU A 208 0.38 4.74 -21.23
C LEU A 208 0.83 3.77 -22.29
N TYR A 209 1.50 2.70 -21.87
CA TYR A 209 1.91 1.61 -22.74
C TYR A 209 1.04 0.37 -22.47
N GLY A 210 0.58 -0.26 -23.55
CA GLY A 210 -0.14 -1.53 -23.50
C GLY A 210 0.81 -2.71 -23.32
N ARG A 211 0.26 -3.92 -23.09
CA ARG A 211 1.06 -5.14 -22.88
C ARG A 211 1.95 -5.54 -24.07
N ASP A 212 1.66 -5.04 -25.26
CA ASP A 212 2.48 -5.23 -26.47
C ASP A 212 3.62 -4.20 -26.60
N GLY A 213 3.78 -3.31 -25.62
CA GLY A 213 4.78 -2.23 -25.65
C GLY A 213 4.39 -1.04 -26.52
N GLY A 214 3.19 -1.02 -27.10
CA GLY A 214 2.70 0.11 -27.90
C GLY A 214 2.03 1.20 -27.06
N ILE A 215 2.21 2.46 -27.46
CA ILE A 215 1.58 3.61 -26.81
C ILE A 215 0.06 3.58 -27.03
N ARG A 216 -0.70 3.79 -25.95
CA ARG A 216 -2.18 3.81 -25.95
C ARG A 216 -2.76 5.19 -25.71
N ALA A 217 -2.03 6.00 -24.95
CA ALA A 217 -2.42 7.35 -24.61
C ALA A 217 -1.21 8.21 -24.27
N GLU A 218 -1.31 9.50 -24.61
CA GLU A 218 -0.35 10.53 -24.26
C GLU A 218 -1.09 11.78 -23.79
N PHE A 219 -0.63 12.39 -22.71
CA PHE A 219 -1.25 13.56 -22.10
C PHE A 219 -0.19 14.57 -21.70
N MET A 220 -0.50 15.86 -21.83
CA MET A 220 0.37 16.93 -21.38
C MET A 220 -0.37 17.86 -20.44
N SER A 221 0.27 18.19 -19.32
CA SER A 221 -0.22 19.21 -18.40
C SER A 221 0.89 20.10 -17.90
N ARG A 222 0.51 21.28 -17.42
CA ARG A 222 1.37 22.22 -16.71
C ARG A 222 0.84 22.46 -15.31
N SER A 223 1.75 22.56 -14.34
CA SER A 223 1.37 22.93 -12.96
C SER A 223 1.07 24.42 -12.88
N ILE A 224 -0.05 24.77 -12.23
CA ILE A 224 -0.37 26.16 -11.85
C ILE A 224 -0.05 26.36 -10.37
N LYS A 225 -0.38 25.37 -9.55
CA LYS A 225 -0.16 25.39 -8.11
C LYS A 225 0.20 24.00 -7.60
N THR A 226 1.20 23.96 -6.73
CA THR A 226 1.62 22.77 -5.98
C THR A 226 1.55 23.06 -4.49
N LEU A 227 1.70 22.02 -3.67
CA LEU A 227 1.69 22.18 -2.20
C LEU A 227 2.79 23.12 -1.70
N TYR A 228 3.97 23.07 -2.33
CA TYR A 228 5.09 23.96 -2.05
C TYR A 228 5.37 24.86 -3.25
N SER A 229 5.90 26.06 -3.03
CA SER A 229 6.23 27.02 -4.10
C SER A 229 7.34 26.56 -5.05
N PHE A 230 8.05 25.48 -4.71
CA PHE A 230 9.14 24.91 -5.51
C PHE A 230 8.77 23.55 -6.14
N GLY A 231 7.52 23.10 -5.98
CA GLY A 231 7.01 21.84 -6.51
C GLY A 231 6.28 20.99 -5.47
N GLY A 232 6.25 19.68 -5.68
CA GLY A 232 5.56 18.72 -4.81
C GLY A 232 4.14 18.39 -5.29
N PRO A 233 3.27 17.87 -4.41
CA PRO A 233 1.96 17.37 -4.81
C PRO A 233 1.14 18.40 -5.59
N ALA A 234 0.58 17.94 -6.70
CA ALA A 234 -0.31 18.70 -7.58
C ALA A 234 -1.55 19.24 -6.82
N VAL A 235 -1.76 20.55 -6.86
CA VAL A 235 -2.97 21.21 -6.34
C VAL A 235 -3.85 21.66 -7.50
N SER A 236 -3.29 22.47 -8.41
CA SER A 236 -3.95 22.93 -9.63
C SER A 236 -3.02 22.81 -10.82
N GLY A 237 -3.58 22.55 -11.99
CA GLY A 237 -2.85 22.42 -13.24
C GLY A 237 -3.79 22.47 -14.43
N GLU A 238 -3.23 22.60 -15.62
CA GLU A 238 -4.01 22.77 -16.85
C GLU A 238 -3.51 21.84 -17.95
N THR A 239 -4.39 21.52 -18.88
CA THR A 239 -4.03 20.84 -20.13
C THR A 239 -3.21 21.78 -21.00
N ILE A 240 -2.25 21.24 -21.73
CA ILE A 240 -1.44 22.02 -22.67
C ILE A 240 -1.32 21.29 -24.00
N LYS A 241 -1.35 22.06 -25.10
CA LYS A 241 -1.18 21.55 -26.47
C LYS A 241 0.22 21.89 -27.00
N GLY A 242 0.68 21.16 -28.02
CA GLY A 242 1.87 21.56 -28.81
C GLY A 242 3.26 21.19 -28.28
N PHE A 243 3.40 20.44 -27.18
CA PHE A 243 4.71 20.06 -26.60
C PHE A 243 5.29 18.75 -27.17
N SER A 244 5.38 18.64 -28.50
CA SER A 244 5.88 17.45 -29.20
C SER A 244 7.31 17.06 -28.78
N ARG A 245 8.15 18.04 -28.46
CA ARG A 245 9.52 17.83 -27.96
C ARG A 245 9.53 17.06 -26.64
N LEU A 246 8.69 17.43 -25.67
CA LEU A 246 8.61 16.75 -24.37
C LEU A 246 8.09 15.32 -24.52
N LYS A 247 7.03 15.13 -25.33
CA LYS A 247 6.54 13.78 -25.69
C LYS A 247 7.64 12.93 -26.33
N GLY A 248 8.42 13.51 -27.25
CA GLY A 248 9.56 12.86 -27.89
C GLY A 248 10.64 12.43 -26.90
N TYR A 249 11.02 13.31 -25.96
CA TYR A 249 11.94 12.96 -24.89
C TYR A 249 11.40 11.86 -23.98
N SER A 250 10.12 11.97 -23.61
CA SER A 250 9.49 10.99 -22.73
C SER A 250 9.47 9.59 -23.35
N ARG A 251 9.12 9.48 -24.64
CA ARG A 251 9.20 8.22 -25.39
C ARG A 251 10.62 7.66 -25.41
N LYS A 252 11.62 8.47 -25.79
CA LYS A 252 13.03 8.06 -25.80
C LYS A 252 13.52 7.53 -24.44
N ILE A 253 13.09 8.14 -23.33
CA ILE A 253 13.44 7.67 -21.98
C ILE A 253 12.84 6.29 -21.74
N ILE A 254 11.55 6.12 -22.00
CA ILE A 254 10.85 4.84 -21.75
C ILE A 254 11.36 3.73 -22.67
N ASP A 255 11.63 4.04 -23.95
CA ASP A 255 12.25 3.12 -24.90
C ASP A 255 13.63 2.65 -24.40
N ALA A 256 14.41 3.54 -23.78
CA ALA A 256 15.71 3.20 -23.20
C ALA A 256 15.61 2.32 -21.94
N VAL A 257 14.50 2.40 -21.19
CA VAL A 257 14.22 1.46 -20.09
C VAL A 257 13.88 0.07 -20.63
N GLY A 258 13.13 0.04 -21.74
CA GLY A 258 12.84 -1.15 -22.54
C GLY A 258 11.57 -1.89 -22.13
N ASN A 259 10.73 -2.17 -23.11
CA ASN A 259 9.53 -3.03 -23.00
C ASN A 259 8.61 -2.65 -21.82
N TRP A 260 8.29 -1.37 -21.70
CA TRP A 260 7.47 -0.82 -20.62
C TRP A 260 6.00 -1.18 -20.78
N HIS A 261 5.31 -1.38 -19.65
CA HIS A 261 3.87 -1.60 -19.59
C HIS A 261 3.27 -0.78 -18.46
N GLY A 262 2.11 -0.17 -18.71
CA GLY A 262 1.37 0.62 -17.74
C GLY A 262 1.66 2.12 -17.83
N PRO A 263 1.06 2.90 -16.91
CA PRO A 263 1.18 4.35 -16.90
C PRO A 263 2.56 4.80 -16.42
N VAL A 264 3.04 5.91 -16.97
CA VAL A 264 4.24 6.61 -16.47
C VAL A 264 4.08 8.11 -16.67
N GLY A 265 4.39 8.88 -15.64
CA GLY A 265 4.38 10.35 -15.68
C GLY A 265 5.79 10.89 -15.60
N ILE A 266 6.22 11.64 -16.61
CA ILE A 266 7.55 12.25 -16.68
C ILE A 266 7.43 13.75 -16.51
N GLU A 267 8.16 14.29 -15.54
CA GLU A 267 8.13 15.70 -15.19
C GLU A 267 9.37 16.42 -15.71
N TYR A 268 9.15 17.58 -16.31
CA TYR A 268 10.17 18.48 -16.79
C TYR A 268 10.00 19.84 -16.13
N LYS A 269 11.11 20.53 -15.90
CA LYS A 269 11.10 21.96 -15.57
C LYS A 269 11.74 22.74 -16.70
N ILE A 270 11.01 23.71 -17.24
CA ILE A 270 11.54 24.64 -18.23
C ILE A 270 12.29 25.74 -17.48
N SER A 271 13.61 25.79 -17.69
CA SER A 271 14.45 26.81 -17.06
C SER A 271 14.06 28.20 -17.52
N SER A 272 13.88 29.13 -16.57
CA SER A 272 13.62 30.53 -16.88
C SER A 272 14.85 31.29 -17.42
N GLU A 273 16.05 30.70 -17.31
CA GLU A 273 17.29 31.34 -17.78
C GLU A 273 17.59 31.05 -19.25
N ASP A 274 17.41 29.79 -19.69
CA ASP A 274 17.81 29.33 -21.03
C ASP A 274 16.65 28.70 -21.83
N GLY A 275 15.45 28.59 -21.24
CA GLY A 275 14.27 27.96 -21.86
C GLY A 275 14.39 26.45 -22.05
N THR A 276 15.44 25.81 -21.52
CA THR A 276 15.69 24.38 -21.71
C THR A 276 14.78 23.55 -20.81
N PRO A 277 14.11 22.51 -21.34
CA PRO A 277 13.30 21.59 -20.54
C PRO A 277 14.16 20.49 -19.91
N TYR A 278 14.49 20.65 -18.64
CA TYR A 278 15.27 19.69 -17.88
C TYR A 278 14.36 18.61 -17.27
N LEU A 279 14.75 17.33 -17.39
CA LEU A 279 14.08 16.23 -16.68
C LEU A 279 14.18 16.45 -15.16
N LEU A 280 13.04 16.49 -14.47
CA LEU A 280 12.96 16.73 -13.04
C LEU A 280 12.73 15.45 -12.23
N ASP A 281 11.76 14.64 -12.67
CA ASP A 281 11.37 13.39 -12.04
C ASP A 281 10.63 12.47 -13.03
N ALA A 282 10.53 11.19 -12.70
CA ALA A 282 9.72 10.24 -13.43
C ALA A 282 9.01 9.29 -12.46
N ASN A 283 7.73 9.03 -12.72
CA ASN A 283 6.87 8.30 -11.82
C ASN A 283 6.27 7.10 -12.56
N PRO A 284 6.53 5.85 -12.15
CA PRO A 284 6.08 4.63 -12.86
C PRO A 284 4.60 4.31 -12.60
N ARG A 285 3.77 5.33 -12.40
CA ARG A 285 2.38 5.24 -11.96
C ARG A 285 1.58 6.46 -12.43
N PHE A 286 0.27 6.43 -12.20
CA PHE A 286 -0.59 7.59 -12.41
C PHE A 286 -0.09 8.80 -11.59
N TRP A 287 -0.24 10.02 -12.12
CA TRP A 287 0.22 11.25 -11.47
C TRP A 287 -0.94 12.05 -10.88
N GLY A 288 -0.61 13.11 -10.13
CA GLY A 288 -1.60 13.92 -9.42
C GLY A 288 -2.62 14.66 -10.31
N TYR A 289 -2.33 14.80 -11.60
CA TYR A 289 -3.22 15.38 -12.62
C TYR A 289 -3.99 14.33 -13.43
N GLY A 290 -4.03 13.06 -13.00
CA GLY A 290 -4.72 12.00 -13.76
C GLY A 290 -6.21 12.28 -14.04
N LEU A 291 -6.93 12.92 -13.13
CA LEU A 291 -8.34 13.29 -13.36
C LEU A 291 -8.50 14.37 -14.43
N LEU A 292 -7.51 15.26 -14.56
CA LEU A 292 -7.50 16.28 -15.62
C LEU A 292 -7.44 15.61 -17.00
N ALA A 293 -6.57 14.61 -17.15
CA ALA A 293 -6.48 13.80 -18.38
C ALA A 293 -7.78 13.06 -18.69
N VAL A 294 -8.44 12.50 -17.66
CA VAL A 294 -9.73 11.81 -17.83
C VAL A 294 -10.78 12.78 -18.34
N LYS A 295 -10.87 13.98 -17.75
CA LYS A 295 -11.86 14.99 -18.13
C LYS A 295 -11.55 15.66 -19.47
N SER A 296 -10.30 15.67 -19.94
CA SER A 296 -9.92 16.10 -21.29
C SER A 296 -10.15 15.05 -22.38
N GLY A 297 -10.72 13.89 -22.00
CA GLY A 297 -11.13 12.83 -22.92
C GLY A 297 -10.23 11.59 -22.90
N ILE A 298 -9.14 11.59 -22.13
CA ILE A 298 -8.17 10.48 -22.09
C ILE A 298 -8.28 9.73 -20.76
N ASP A 299 -9.12 8.70 -20.72
CA ASP A 299 -9.32 7.89 -19.51
C ASP A 299 -8.22 6.84 -19.30
N PHE A 300 -7.04 7.29 -18.85
CA PHE A 300 -5.91 6.43 -18.54
C PHE A 300 -6.28 5.24 -17.61
N PRO A 301 -7.00 5.44 -16.48
CA PRO A 301 -7.41 4.33 -15.62
C PRO A 301 -8.24 3.28 -16.37
N TYR A 302 -9.28 3.69 -17.09
CA TYR A 302 -10.16 2.75 -17.78
C TYR A 302 -9.43 2.00 -18.90
N ILE A 303 -8.65 2.70 -19.72
CA ILE A 303 -7.84 2.09 -20.78
C ILE A 303 -6.89 1.05 -20.19
N SER A 304 -6.23 1.37 -19.06
CA SER A 304 -5.30 0.45 -18.40
C SER A 304 -6.01 -0.82 -17.89
N VAL A 305 -7.21 -0.68 -17.32
CA VAL A 305 -8.00 -1.83 -16.86
C VAL A 305 -8.43 -2.70 -18.03
N MET A 306 -8.96 -2.11 -19.10
CA MET A 306 -9.39 -2.86 -20.29
C MET A 306 -8.23 -3.59 -20.97
N ASP A 307 -7.07 -2.94 -21.11
CA ASP A 307 -5.85 -3.55 -21.64
C ASP A 307 -5.41 -4.76 -20.80
N ALA A 308 -5.42 -4.62 -19.48
CA ALA A 308 -5.02 -5.67 -18.54
C ALA A 308 -5.93 -6.90 -18.59
N VAL A 309 -7.24 -6.72 -18.81
CA VAL A 309 -8.19 -7.83 -18.93
C VAL A 309 -8.41 -8.29 -20.38
N GLY A 310 -7.68 -7.72 -21.34
CA GLY A 310 -7.78 -8.08 -22.77
C GLY A 310 -9.12 -7.72 -23.41
N GLN A 311 -9.78 -6.67 -22.92
CA GLN A 311 -11.01 -6.14 -23.51
C GLN A 311 -10.70 -4.98 -24.45
N SER A 312 -11.55 -4.80 -25.46
CA SER A 312 -11.40 -3.70 -26.42
C SER A 312 -11.64 -2.34 -25.76
N TYR A 313 -10.85 -1.36 -26.19
CA TYR A 313 -10.97 0.06 -25.84
C TYR A 313 -10.57 0.90 -27.05
N LYS A 314 -10.95 2.18 -27.06
CA LYS A 314 -10.47 3.14 -28.05
C LYS A 314 -9.16 3.74 -27.54
N ALA A 315 -8.07 3.62 -28.32
CA ALA A 315 -6.85 4.39 -28.06
C ALA A 315 -7.13 5.87 -28.34
N ILE A 316 -6.58 6.75 -27.51
CA ILE A 316 -6.83 8.20 -27.59
C ILE A 316 -5.49 8.91 -27.40
N SER A 317 -5.08 9.69 -28.40
CA SER A 317 -3.78 10.36 -28.43
C SER A 317 -3.85 11.88 -28.28
N GLU A 318 -5.06 12.45 -28.26
CA GLU A 318 -5.26 13.90 -28.25
C GLU A 318 -6.35 14.31 -27.27
N ASP A 319 -6.02 15.31 -26.46
CA ASP A 319 -6.93 16.00 -25.55
C ASP A 319 -7.83 16.96 -26.35
N SER A 320 -9.16 16.87 -26.18
CA SER A 320 -10.08 17.73 -26.93
C SER A 320 -10.20 19.13 -26.34
N ASP A 321 -10.18 19.21 -25.00
CA ASP A 321 -10.63 20.39 -24.27
C ASP A 321 -9.48 21.08 -23.51
N GLU A 322 -9.52 22.41 -23.46
CA GLU A 322 -8.61 23.21 -22.63
C GLU A 322 -9.20 23.34 -21.23
N LEU A 323 -8.66 22.57 -20.28
CA LEU A 323 -9.21 22.42 -18.94
C LEU A 323 -8.20 22.83 -17.88
N VAL A 324 -8.74 23.34 -16.77
CA VAL A 324 -8.00 23.58 -15.53
C VAL A 324 -8.56 22.68 -14.44
N LEU A 325 -7.69 21.91 -13.79
CA LEU A 325 -8.01 21.18 -12.58
C LEU A 325 -7.92 22.12 -11.38
N LEU A 326 -9.03 22.27 -10.67
CA LEU A 326 -9.09 22.90 -9.36
C LEU A 326 -9.42 21.84 -8.32
N ARG A 327 -8.59 21.73 -7.29
CA ARG A 327 -8.82 20.81 -6.19
C ARG A 327 -9.50 21.53 -5.03
N GLU A 328 -10.67 21.05 -4.66
CA GLU A 328 -11.36 21.45 -3.44
C GLU A 328 -11.02 20.52 -2.27
N HIS A 329 -11.15 21.05 -1.05
CA HIS A 329 -11.13 20.30 0.20
C HIS A 329 -12.55 20.22 0.72
N THR A 330 -13.07 19.01 0.89
CA THR A 330 -14.40 18.73 1.44
C THR A 330 -14.25 17.99 2.76
N ASP A 331 -15.09 18.34 3.74
CA ASP A 331 -15.10 17.65 5.03
C ASP A 331 -15.95 16.38 4.97
N THR A 332 -15.56 15.37 5.73
CA THR A 332 -16.33 14.12 5.88
C THR A 332 -16.44 13.81 7.36
N VAL A 333 -17.67 13.75 7.85
CA VAL A 333 -17.96 13.42 9.25
C VAL A 333 -18.54 12.02 9.30
N ILE A 334 -17.92 11.16 10.10
CA ILE A 334 -18.35 9.79 10.32
C ILE A 334 -18.53 9.52 11.82
N PRO A 335 -19.41 8.60 12.22
CA PRO A 335 -19.42 8.09 13.58
C PRO A 335 -18.05 7.49 13.93
N LYS A 336 -17.55 7.71 15.15
CA LYS A 336 -16.31 7.09 15.63
C LYS A 336 -16.33 5.56 15.51
N SER A 337 -17.50 4.94 15.68
CA SER A 337 -17.73 3.51 15.51
C SER A 337 -17.52 3.01 14.08
N ALA A 338 -17.62 3.89 13.07
CA ALA A 338 -17.42 3.54 11.68
C ALA A 338 -15.94 3.46 11.29
N ILE A 339 -15.03 4.05 12.09
CA ILE A 339 -13.58 4.06 11.80
C ILE A 339 -13.10 2.62 11.60
N LYS A 340 -12.60 2.35 10.39
CA LYS A 340 -12.01 1.07 10.05
C LYS A 340 -10.74 0.90 10.86
N LYS A 341 -10.62 -0.23 11.57
CA LYS A 341 -9.37 -0.59 12.23
C LYS A 341 -8.35 -1.02 11.18
N GLN A 342 -7.07 -0.84 11.50
CA GLN A 342 -5.98 -1.33 10.65
C GLN A 342 -6.03 -2.86 10.56
N TYR A 343 -5.67 -3.41 9.40
CA TYR A 343 -5.46 -4.86 9.29
C TYR A 343 -4.28 -5.24 10.18
N GLU A 344 -4.56 -5.96 11.26
CA GLU A 344 -3.53 -6.50 12.14
C GLU A 344 -3.60 -8.03 12.05
N ASN A 345 -2.55 -8.66 11.56
CA ASN A 345 -2.41 -10.11 11.69
C ASN A 345 -2.10 -10.44 13.16
N LYS A 346 -3.13 -10.42 14.00
CA LYS A 346 -3.02 -10.83 15.40
C LYS A 346 -3.34 -12.32 15.54
N THR A 347 -2.37 -13.10 15.97
CA THR A 347 -2.59 -14.47 16.42
C THR A 347 -3.16 -14.43 17.82
N ILE A 348 -4.40 -14.88 17.98
CA ILE A 348 -5.08 -14.98 19.27
C ILE A 348 -5.18 -16.46 19.65
N LEU A 349 -4.48 -16.87 20.71
CA LEU A 349 -4.62 -18.20 21.28
C LEU A 349 -5.75 -18.22 22.30
N VAL A 350 -6.61 -19.25 22.28
CA VAL A 350 -7.71 -19.39 23.24
C VAL A 350 -7.52 -20.68 24.03
N PHE A 351 -7.31 -20.56 25.34
CA PHE A 351 -7.18 -21.71 26.24
C PHE A 351 -8.46 -21.91 27.03
N GLU A 352 -9.04 -23.09 26.96
CA GLU A 352 -10.14 -23.48 27.84
C GLU A 352 -9.58 -24.35 28.97
N ILE A 353 -9.68 -23.84 30.20
CA ILE A 353 -9.09 -24.45 31.39
C ILE A 353 -10.21 -24.99 32.28
N HIS A 354 -10.13 -26.28 32.61
CA HIS A 354 -11.08 -26.96 33.50
C HIS A 354 -10.52 -27.24 34.90
N SER A 355 -9.22 -26.99 35.16
CA SER A 355 -8.60 -27.24 36.46
C SER A 355 -7.77 -26.06 37.00
N LYS A 356 -7.68 -25.96 38.33
CA LYS A 356 -6.94 -24.91 39.06
C LYS A 356 -5.42 -25.14 39.09
N SER A 357 -4.89 -26.07 38.28
CA SER A 357 -3.50 -26.52 38.37
C SER A 357 -2.51 -25.38 38.08
N LYS A 358 -1.57 -25.16 39.02
CA LYS A 358 -0.45 -24.22 38.88
C LYS A 358 0.46 -24.56 37.68
N LYS A 359 0.45 -25.81 37.23
CA LYS A 359 1.22 -26.26 36.05
C LYS A 359 0.63 -25.72 34.73
N ASN A 360 -0.69 -25.56 34.66
CA ASN A 360 -1.36 -24.95 33.51
C ASN A 360 -0.96 -23.48 33.35
N PHE A 361 -0.76 -22.78 34.47
CA PHE A 361 -0.29 -21.39 34.49
C PHE A 361 1.11 -21.22 33.87
N GLU A 362 2.09 -22.00 34.34
CA GLU A 362 3.46 -21.96 33.81
C GLU A 362 3.52 -22.33 32.33
N ASN A 363 2.64 -23.23 31.90
CA ASN A 363 2.52 -23.64 30.52
C ASN A 363 2.01 -22.51 29.61
N ILE A 364 0.96 -21.79 30.03
CA ILE A 364 0.42 -20.66 29.26
C ILE A 364 1.46 -19.53 29.15
N LYS A 365 2.21 -19.28 30.23
CA LYS A 365 3.27 -18.27 30.25
C LYS A 365 4.37 -18.55 29.22
N LYS A 366 4.80 -19.80 29.09
CA LYS A 366 5.76 -20.23 28.06
C LYS A 366 5.22 -20.07 26.63
N LEU A 367 3.92 -20.19 26.42
CA LEU A 367 3.33 -20.00 25.08
C LEU A 367 3.31 -18.53 24.64
N ARG A 368 3.36 -17.57 25.57
CA ARG A 368 3.55 -16.13 25.24
C ARG A 368 4.89 -15.81 24.62
N GLU A 369 5.92 -16.54 25.01
CA GLU A 369 7.28 -16.30 24.50
C GLU A 369 7.44 -16.78 23.04
N VAL A 370 6.42 -17.42 22.46
CA VAL A 370 6.44 -17.82 21.05
C VAL A 370 6.25 -16.57 20.20
N LYS A 371 7.29 -16.22 19.43
CA LYS A 371 7.28 -15.10 18.48
C LYS A 371 6.12 -15.26 17.49
N GLY A 372 5.28 -14.23 17.38
CA GLY A 372 4.09 -14.21 16.50
C GLY A 372 2.76 -14.52 17.20
N VAL A 373 2.73 -14.65 18.53
CA VAL A 373 1.51 -14.70 19.35
C VAL A 373 1.21 -13.30 19.90
N ASP A 374 0.12 -12.68 19.46
CA ASP A 374 -0.22 -11.29 19.80
C ASP A 374 -1.11 -11.19 21.04
N ARG A 375 -1.97 -12.19 21.26
CA ARG A 375 -2.88 -12.21 22.41
C ARG A 375 -3.16 -13.63 22.87
N ILE A 376 -3.29 -13.80 24.17
CA ILE A 376 -3.82 -15.02 24.78
C ILE A 376 -5.15 -14.68 25.45
N VAL A 377 -6.14 -15.52 25.21
CA VAL A 377 -7.46 -15.49 25.85
C VAL A 377 -7.61 -16.76 26.65
N ILE A 378 -7.93 -16.64 27.93
CA ILE A 378 -8.18 -17.79 28.82
C ILE A 378 -9.67 -17.81 29.15
N THR A 379 -10.28 -18.98 29.02
CA THR A 379 -11.67 -19.25 29.36
C THR A 379 -11.80 -20.50 30.22
N GLY A 380 -12.89 -20.64 30.94
CA GLY A 380 -13.12 -21.68 31.94
C GLY A 380 -14.26 -21.30 32.89
N LYS A 381 -14.62 -22.20 33.81
CA LYS A 381 -15.60 -21.89 34.88
C LYS A 381 -15.04 -20.81 35.80
N GLN A 382 -15.89 -19.91 36.30
CA GLN A 382 -15.48 -18.78 37.15
C GLN A 382 -14.66 -19.21 38.36
N GLU A 383 -15.05 -20.31 39.01
CA GLU A 383 -14.33 -20.91 40.14
C GLU A 383 -12.92 -21.40 39.77
N VAL A 384 -12.72 -21.83 38.53
CA VAL A 384 -11.42 -22.25 37.97
C VAL A 384 -10.57 -21.04 37.60
N LEU A 385 -11.19 -19.96 37.08
CA LEU A 385 -10.49 -18.74 36.65
C LEU A 385 -10.13 -17.79 37.79
N LYS A 386 -10.87 -17.81 38.90
CA LYS A 386 -10.65 -16.93 40.07
C LYS A 386 -9.19 -16.88 40.55
N PRO A 387 -8.48 -18.02 40.69
CA PRO A 387 -7.06 -18.04 41.04
C PRO A 387 -6.14 -17.37 40.02
N PHE A 388 -6.51 -17.36 38.73
CA PHE A 388 -5.72 -16.80 37.64
C PHE A 388 -5.83 -15.27 37.56
N LEU A 389 -6.96 -14.68 37.97
CA LEU A 389 -7.20 -13.22 37.96
C LEU A 389 -6.15 -12.43 38.75
N LYS A 390 -5.56 -13.01 39.80
CA LYS A 390 -4.50 -12.36 40.60
C LYS A 390 -3.19 -12.15 39.84
N TYR A 391 -2.95 -12.92 38.78
CA TYR A 391 -1.68 -12.96 38.05
C TYR A 391 -1.72 -12.24 36.70
N TYR A 392 -2.91 -11.89 36.21
CA TYR A 392 -3.12 -11.28 34.90
C TYR A 392 -3.87 -9.96 35.06
N LYS A 393 -3.18 -8.93 35.53
CA LYS A 393 -3.76 -7.60 35.78
C LYS A 393 -4.12 -6.81 34.50
N ASP A 394 -3.50 -7.15 33.36
CA ASP A 394 -3.66 -6.44 32.09
C ASP A 394 -4.42 -7.25 31.01
N GLU A 395 -4.97 -8.41 31.36
CA GLU A 395 -5.67 -9.28 30.39
C GLU A 395 -7.14 -9.45 30.72
N LYS A 396 -7.98 -9.43 29.68
CA LYS A 396 -9.38 -9.82 29.81
C LYS A 396 -9.47 -11.35 29.94
N LEU A 397 -9.68 -11.83 31.17
CA LEU A 397 -10.17 -13.18 31.42
C LEU A 397 -11.69 -13.22 31.21
N PHE A 398 -12.20 -14.22 30.49
CA PHE A 398 -13.63 -14.36 30.24
C PHE A 398 -14.18 -15.62 30.90
N CYS A 399 -15.22 -15.45 31.72
CA CYS A 399 -16.03 -16.55 32.19
C CYS A 399 -16.91 -17.04 31.04
N TYR A 400 -16.83 -18.33 30.75
CA TYR A 400 -17.56 -19.01 29.67
C TYR A 400 -17.23 -18.64 28.21
N THR A 401 -17.41 -19.65 27.37
CA THR A 401 -17.22 -19.63 25.92
C THR A 401 -18.10 -18.58 25.22
N LYS A 402 -19.30 -18.24 25.75
CA LYS A 402 -20.20 -17.23 25.15
C LYS A 402 -19.63 -15.81 25.18
N GLN A 403 -18.99 -15.36 26.27
CA GLN A 403 -18.35 -14.03 26.34
C GLN A 403 -17.11 -13.96 25.44
N VAL A 404 -16.33 -15.04 25.38
CA VAL A 404 -15.24 -15.18 24.40
C VAL A 404 -15.78 -15.10 22.98
N LEU A 405 -16.89 -15.79 22.69
CA LEU A 405 -17.54 -15.79 21.38
C LEU A 405 -18.16 -14.43 21.02
N ALA A 406 -18.71 -13.68 21.98
CA ALA A 406 -19.24 -12.33 21.78
C ALA A 406 -18.13 -11.28 21.60
N GLU A 407 -17.01 -11.40 22.31
CA GLU A 407 -15.83 -10.57 22.05
C GLU A 407 -15.12 -11.00 20.75
N TYR A 408 -15.17 -12.29 20.40
CA TYR A 408 -14.77 -12.81 19.09
C TYR A 408 -15.66 -12.28 17.97
N GLU A 409 -16.98 -12.26 18.12
CA GLU A 409 -17.92 -11.69 17.15
C GLU A 409 -17.68 -10.18 17.00
N ASN A 410 -17.46 -9.45 18.09
CA ASN A 410 -17.02 -8.04 18.04
C ASN A 410 -15.65 -7.84 17.37
N LEU A 411 -14.70 -8.75 17.57
CA LEU A 411 -13.42 -8.74 16.84
C LEU A 411 -13.59 -9.16 15.37
N TYR A 412 -14.61 -9.96 15.05
CA TYR A 412 -14.85 -10.56 13.74
C TYR A 412 -15.74 -9.68 12.82
N GLU A 413 -16.67 -8.90 13.38
CA GLU A 413 -17.47 -7.90 12.65
C GLU A 413 -16.63 -6.67 12.26
N ILE A 414 -15.54 -6.42 12.97
CA ILE A 414 -14.53 -5.43 12.60
C ILE A 414 -13.48 -6.14 11.73
N GLY A 415 -13.79 -6.39 10.45
CA GLY A 415 -13.08 -7.32 9.54
C GLY A 415 -11.57 -7.13 9.32
N THR A 416 -10.75 -7.35 10.35
CA THR A 416 -9.31 -6.99 10.38
C THR A 416 -8.37 -8.10 10.86
N TYR A 417 -8.85 -9.31 11.17
CA TYR A 417 -8.00 -10.37 11.73
C TYR A 417 -8.05 -11.67 10.91
N ASN A 418 -6.87 -12.17 10.53
CA ASN A 418 -6.68 -13.58 10.18
C ASN A 418 -6.56 -14.35 11.48
N LEU A 419 -7.71 -14.76 12.00
CA LEU A 419 -7.78 -15.39 13.30
C LEU A 419 -7.39 -16.87 13.20
N ALA A 420 -6.20 -17.19 13.68
CA ALA A 420 -5.72 -18.54 13.91
C ALA A 420 -5.93 -18.90 15.39
N GLY A 421 -7.06 -19.54 15.71
CA GLY A 421 -7.34 -20.00 17.06
C GLY A 421 -6.78 -21.40 17.30
N VAL A 422 -5.82 -21.55 18.20
CA VAL A 422 -5.54 -22.86 18.81
C VAL A 422 -6.39 -22.96 20.07
N LEU A 423 -7.26 -23.98 20.14
CA LEU A 423 -8.01 -24.34 21.34
C LEU A 423 -7.28 -25.50 22.02
N VAL A 424 -6.51 -25.18 23.06
CA VAL A 424 -5.84 -26.22 23.86
C VAL A 424 -6.78 -26.63 24.99
N TYR A 425 -7.16 -27.92 25.00
CA TYR A 425 -7.98 -28.52 26.03
C TYR A 425 -7.06 -29.14 27.08
N LEU A 426 -7.04 -28.59 28.29
CA LEU A 426 -6.25 -29.15 29.40
C LEU A 426 -7.22 -29.86 30.35
N GLU A 427 -7.50 -31.13 30.06
CA GLU A 427 -8.14 -32.03 31.02
C GLU A 427 -7.07 -32.63 31.95
N GLU A 428 -7.43 -32.84 33.22
CA GLU A 428 -6.56 -33.49 34.19
C GLU A 428 -6.39 -34.97 33.80
N THR A 429 -5.31 -35.26 33.08
CA THR A 429 -4.68 -36.57 33.12
C THR A 429 -3.19 -36.39 33.36
N GLU A 430 -2.65 -37.17 34.30
CA GLU A 430 -1.33 -37.07 34.93
C GLU A 430 -0.11 -37.27 34.00
N LYS A 431 -0.23 -37.06 32.69
CA LYS A 431 0.93 -37.12 31.80
C LYS A 431 1.25 -35.71 31.35
N ASP A 432 2.51 -35.33 31.50
CA ASP A 432 3.07 -34.09 30.96
C ASP A 432 2.56 -33.87 29.52
N VAL A 433 1.49 -33.08 29.40
CA VAL A 433 1.08 -32.47 28.15
C VAL A 433 2.34 -31.77 27.65
N LYS A 434 2.94 -32.34 26.61
CA LYS A 434 4.24 -31.92 26.09
C LYS A 434 4.07 -30.52 25.50
N ILE A 435 4.23 -29.49 26.32
CA ILE A 435 4.20 -28.09 25.86
C ILE A 435 5.18 -27.83 24.71
N ASN A 436 6.25 -28.63 24.64
CA ASN A 436 7.19 -28.62 23.53
C ASN A 436 6.55 -29.08 22.21
N VAL A 437 5.58 -30.00 22.25
CA VAL A 437 4.77 -30.39 21.08
C VAL A 437 3.85 -29.23 20.69
N ILE A 438 3.15 -28.60 21.64
CA ILE A 438 2.30 -27.42 21.35
C ILE A 438 3.11 -26.29 20.73
N ARG A 439 4.28 -25.96 21.32
CA ARG A 439 5.21 -24.94 20.77
C ARG A 439 5.67 -25.29 19.37
N ARG A 440 6.01 -26.56 19.11
CA ARG A 440 6.44 -27.04 17.80
C ARG A 440 5.32 -26.94 16.76
N GLU A 441 4.12 -27.43 17.08
CA GLU A 441 2.98 -27.39 16.17
C GLU A 441 2.49 -25.95 15.93
N LEU A 442 2.51 -25.10 16.96
CA LEU A 442 2.18 -23.68 16.83
C LEU A 442 3.20 -22.96 15.94
N LYS A 443 4.49 -23.22 16.13
CA LYS A 443 5.56 -22.67 15.29
C LYS A 443 5.41 -23.15 13.83
N ALA A 444 5.17 -24.44 13.61
CA ALA A 444 4.92 -24.99 12.29
C ALA A 444 3.64 -24.42 11.63
N PHE A 445 2.58 -24.18 12.41
CA PHE A 445 1.36 -23.54 11.95
C PHE A 445 1.60 -22.09 11.52
N LEU A 446 2.34 -21.32 12.32
CA LEU A 446 2.71 -19.93 12.03
C LEU A 446 3.64 -19.84 10.80
N GLU A 447 4.47 -20.86 10.58
CA GLU A 447 5.47 -20.90 9.50
C GLU A 447 4.94 -21.45 8.17
N ASN A 448 3.94 -22.35 8.14
CA ASN A 448 3.65 -23.16 6.94
C ASN A 448 2.17 -23.31 6.51
N GLU A 449 1.21 -22.52 7.03
CA GLU A 449 -0.23 -22.60 6.64
C GLU A 449 -0.80 -24.05 6.61
N ARG A 450 -0.32 -24.96 7.45
CA ARG A 450 -0.75 -26.36 7.41
C ARG A 450 -2.17 -26.56 7.94
N LYS A 451 -2.87 -27.52 7.32
CA LYS A 451 -4.18 -28.06 7.68
C LYS A 451 -4.03 -29.04 8.85
N VAL A 452 -4.82 -28.79 9.90
CA VAL A 452 -5.27 -29.68 11.01
C VAL A 452 -4.65 -31.08 11.08
N GLU A 453 -3.97 -31.39 12.17
CA GLU A 453 -3.79 -32.77 12.64
C GLU A 453 -4.34 -32.94 14.07
N ARG A 454 -5.15 -33.99 14.24
CA ARG A 454 -5.69 -34.43 15.52
C ARG A 454 -4.59 -35.22 16.23
N VAL A 455 -3.96 -34.63 17.25
CA VAL A 455 -2.79 -35.26 17.90
C VAL A 455 -3.20 -36.40 18.84
N ASN A 456 -4.40 -36.38 19.43
CA ASN A 456 -5.01 -37.54 20.12
C ASN A 456 -6.50 -37.32 20.45
N LYS A 457 -7.22 -38.40 20.81
CA LYS A 457 -8.68 -38.40 21.09
C LYS A 457 -9.09 -37.43 22.21
N ASN A 458 -8.19 -37.02 23.11
CA ASN A 458 -8.53 -36.31 24.35
C ASN A 458 -7.73 -35.02 24.66
N GLU A 459 -6.86 -34.48 23.79
CA GLU A 459 -5.87 -33.48 24.29
C GLU A 459 -5.65 -32.18 23.48
N PHE A 460 -5.88 -32.09 22.15
CA PHE A 460 -5.64 -30.82 21.42
C PHE A 460 -6.54 -30.59 20.21
N PHE A 461 -6.95 -29.33 19.98
CA PHE A 461 -7.60 -28.88 18.74
C PHE A 461 -6.96 -27.59 18.20
N ILE A 462 -6.39 -27.63 16.99
CA ILE A 462 -6.14 -26.40 16.22
C ILE A 462 -7.40 -26.11 15.41
N VAL A 463 -8.11 -25.04 15.74
CA VAL A 463 -9.47 -24.82 15.26
C VAL A 463 -9.46 -23.83 14.11
N THR A 464 -9.93 -24.29 12.94
CA THR A 464 -10.14 -23.41 11.79
C THR A 464 -11.48 -22.69 11.87
N LYS A 465 -11.59 -21.56 11.16
CA LYS A 465 -12.80 -20.73 10.92
C LYS A 465 -14.12 -21.50 10.72
N LYS A 466 -14.06 -22.72 10.16
CA LYS A 466 -15.23 -23.56 9.83
C LYS A 466 -15.80 -24.33 11.02
N TYR A 467 -14.94 -24.76 11.96
CA TYR A 467 -15.36 -25.52 13.14
C TYR A 467 -15.99 -24.60 14.19
N LEU A 468 -15.42 -23.40 14.41
CA LEU A 468 -15.99 -22.38 15.29
C LEU A 468 -17.43 -22.01 14.92
N LYS A 469 -17.73 -21.81 13.63
CA LYS A 469 -19.10 -21.56 13.15
C LYS A 469 -20.11 -22.65 13.52
N ARG A 470 -19.68 -23.92 13.56
CA ARG A 470 -20.54 -25.06 13.95
C ARG A 470 -20.79 -25.10 15.46
N CYS A 471 -19.81 -24.71 16.28
CA CYS A 471 -19.97 -24.62 17.73
C CYS A 471 -20.93 -23.49 18.13
N VAL A 472 -20.83 -22.32 17.49
CA VAL A 472 -21.75 -21.18 17.71
C VAL A 472 -23.20 -21.56 17.41
N GLN A 473 -23.45 -22.30 16.32
CA GLN A 473 -24.79 -22.76 15.98
C GLN A 473 -25.38 -23.77 16.97
N LYS A 474 -24.54 -24.54 17.68
CA LYS A 474 -24.99 -25.53 18.67
C LYS A 474 -25.26 -24.93 20.07
N ASN A 475 -24.61 -23.83 20.45
CA ASN A 475 -24.62 -23.29 21.81
C ASN A 475 -25.61 -22.11 22.04
N ARG A 476 -26.53 -21.84 21.11
CA ARG A 476 -27.56 -20.79 21.28
C ARG A 476 -28.66 -21.12 22.30
N ASN A 477 -28.73 -22.35 22.82
CA ASN A 477 -29.82 -22.84 23.68
C ASN A 477 -29.49 -22.93 25.19
N ILE A 478 -28.58 -22.12 25.72
CA ILE A 478 -28.25 -22.12 27.16
C ILE A 478 -28.63 -20.77 27.75
N ASP A 479 -29.61 -20.77 28.66
CA ASP A 479 -30.23 -19.59 29.30
C ASP A 479 -29.25 -18.74 30.14
N ASP A 480 -29.60 -17.46 30.24
CA ASP A 480 -28.79 -16.30 30.66
C ASP A 480 -28.85 -15.98 32.17
N GLU A 481 -29.17 -16.95 33.02
CA GLU A 481 -29.32 -16.64 34.44
C GLU A 481 -27.99 -16.72 35.21
N GLN A 482 -27.54 -15.54 35.62
CA GLN A 482 -26.47 -15.22 36.60
C GLN A 482 -25.09 -14.88 36.00
N SER A 483 -24.88 -13.58 35.76
CA SER A 483 -23.55 -12.97 35.73
C SER A 483 -23.56 -11.59 36.40
N TYR A 484 -22.83 -11.50 37.52
CA TYR A 484 -22.26 -10.27 38.08
C TYR A 484 -20.79 -10.15 37.66
#